data_AF-A0A972GTH3-F1
#
_entry.id   AF-A0A972GTH3-F1
#
_cell.length_a   1.000
_cell.length_b   1.000
_cell.length_c   1.000
_cell.angle_alpha   90.00
_cell.angle_beta   90.00
_cell.angle_gamma   90.00
#
_symmetry.space_group_name_H-M   'P 1'
#
loop_
_entity.id
_entity.type
_entity.pdbx_description
1 polymer ?
#
loop_
_entity_poly.entity_id
_entity_poly.type
_entity_poly.pdbx_seq_one_letter_code
_entity_poly.pdbx_strand_id
1 'polypeptide(L)'
;MTLDEAITDLTNRIKEVSPDVVIRVQRRSDDGAAIRAYAPAQDEGTIKSATQERTLNLLVEEGIDVQVLVYDIATSLPSDSA
;
A
#
# COMPACT_ATOMS: atom_id res chain seq x y z
N MET A 1 -5.95 16.30 3.65
CA MET A 1 -5.16 15.73 2.54
C MET A 1 -6.10 15.13 1.51
N THR A 2 -5.71 14.92 0.25
CA THR A 2 -6.52 14.22 -0.77
C THR A 2 -6.23 12.72 -0.82
N LEU A 3 -7.12 11.91 -1.40
CA LEU A 3 -6.88 10.48 -1.63
C LEU A 3 -5.60 10.23 -2.45
N ASP A 4 -5.31 11.07 -3.44
CA ASP A 4 -4.10 10.93 -4.29
C ASP A 4 -2.81 11.20 -3.52
N GLU A 5 -2.83 12.22 -2.67
CA GLU A 5 -1.71 12.50 -1.77
C GLU A 5 -1.52 11.36 -0.76
N ALA A 6 -2.62 10.76 -0.25
CA ALA A 6 -2.57 9.60 0.64
C ALA A 6 -1.91 8.39 -0.02
N ILE A 7 -2.34 8.07 -1.24
CA ILE A 7 -1.79 6.97 -2.03
C ILE A 7 -0.30 7.21 -2.29
N THR A 8 0.07 8.45 -2.63
CA THR A 8 1.46 8.82 -2.92
C THR A 8 2.35 8.70 -1.67
N ASP A 9 1.91 9.24 -0.53
CA ASP A 9 2.63 9.13 0.75
C ASP A 9 2.85 7.68 1.17
N LEU A 10 1.80 6.86 1.14
CA LEU A 10 1.92 5.43 1.47
C LEU A 10 2.80 4.67 0.48
N THR A 11 2.68 4.95 -0.82
CA THR A 11 3.54 4.34 -1.86
C THR A 11 5.01 4.66 -1.63
N ASN A 12 5.33 5.91 -1.25
CA ASN A 12 6.71 6.32 -0.97
C ASN A 12 7.25 5.61 0.26
N ARG A 13 6.49 5.57 1.36
CA ARG A 13 6.86 4.84 2.59
C ARG A 13 7.14 3.36 2.34
N ILE A 14 6.32 2.71 1.50
CA ILE A 14 6.52 1.30 1.14
C ILE A 14 7.84 1.14 0.37
N LYS A 15 8.12 2.00 -0.62
CA LYS A 15 9.34 1.94 -1.44
C LYS A 15 10.62 2.26 -0.67
N GLU A 16 10.54 3.11 0.35
CA GLU A 16 11.68 3.42 1.22
C GLU A 16 12.18 2.18 1.98
N VAL A 17 11.27 1.29 2.37
CA VAL A 17 11.62 0.08 3.14
C VAL A 17 11.70 -1.20 2.30
N SER A 18 11.15 -1.19 1.08
CA SER A 18 11.24 -2.29 0.13
C SER A 18 11.38 -1.74 -1.30
N PRO A 19 12.61 -1.45 -1.77
CA PRO A 19 12.85 -0.84 -3.08
C PRO A 19 12.36 -1.68 -4.27
N ASP A 20 12.37 -3.01 -4.13
CA ASP A 20 11.99 -3.96 -5.17
C ASP A 20 10.48 -4.30 -5.18
N VAL A 21 9.69 -3.62 -4.35
CA VAL A 21 8.25 -3.81 -4.27
C VAL A 21 7.54 -3.45 -5.58
N VAL A 22 6.65 -4.31 -6.03
CA VAL A 22 5.69 -3.99 -7.10
C VAL A 22 4.39 -3.51 -6.46
N ILE A 23 3.97 -2.30 -6.80
CA ILE A 23 2.75 -1.68 -6.24
C ILE A 23 1.65 -1.63 -7.29
N ARG A 24 0.46 -2.13 -6.92
CA ARG A 24 -0.77 -1.96 -7.70
C ARG A 24 -1.82 -1.25 -6.85
N VAL A 25 -2.32 -0.12 -7.34
CA VAL A 25 -3.35 0.67 -6.64
C VAL A 25 -4.69 0.44 -7.31
N GLN A 26 -5.73 0.21 -6.51
CA GLN A 26 -7.11 0.13 -6.95
C GLN A 26 -7.93 1.14 -6.15
N ARG A 27 -8.44 2.18 -6.83
CA ARG A 27 -9.45 3.06 -6.23
C ARG A 27 -10.77 2.32 -6.07
N ARG A 28 -11.45 2.57 -4.95
CA ARG A 28 -12.74 1.95 -4.60
C ARG A 28 -13.86 2.99 -4.51
N SER A 29 -13.53 4.22 -4.15
CA SER A 29 -14.44 5.37 -4.05
C SER A 29 -13.64 6.69 -4.14
N ASP A 30 -14.31 7.82 -3.94
CA ASP A 30 -13.66 9.14 -3.92
C ASP A 30 -12.69 9.30 -2.74
N ASP A 31 -12.98 8.65 -1.61
CA ASP A 31 -12.18 8.70 -0.37
C ASP A 31 -11.52 7.35 -0.03
N GLY A 32 -11.57 6.36 -0.93
CA GLY A 32 -11.18 4.98 -0.63
C GLY A 32 -10.31 4.32 -1.70
N ALA A 33 -9.23 3.65 -1.28
CA ALA A 33 -8.35 2.89 -2.16
C ALA A 33 -7.72 1.67 -1.47
N ALA A 34 -7.25 0.73 -2.29
CA ALA A 34 -6.41 -0.37 -1.85
C ALA A 34 -5.07 -0.37 -2.59
N ILE A 35 -3.99 -0.43 -1.83
CA ILE A 35 -2.62 -0.60 -2.32
C ILE A 35 -2.25 -2.05 -2.10
N ARG A 36 -2.00 -2.78 -3.20
CA ARG A 36 -1.40 -4.12 -3.17
C ARG A 36 0.10 -3.98 -3.38
N ALA A 37 0.87 -4.30 -2.35
CA ALA A 37 2.32 -4.31 -2.36
C ALA A 37 2.81 -5.76 -2.48
N TYR A 38 3.39 -6.11 -3.61
CA TYR A 38 4.02 -7.40 -3.85
C TYR A 38 5.52 -7.24 -3.57
N ALA A 39 5.97 -7.76 -2.42
CA ALA A 39 7.31 -7.54 -1.91
C ALA A 39 8.02 -8.88 -1.65
N PRO A 40 9.36 -8.91 -1.53
CA PRO A 40 10.07 -10.04 -0.96
C PRO A 40 9.47 -10.42 0.40
N ALA A 41 9.30 -11.71 0.68
CA ALA A 41 8.66 -12.19 1.93
C ALA A 41 9.31 -11.62 3.20
N GLN A 42 10.61 -11.36 3.18
CA GLN A 42 11.35 -10.77 4.31
C GLN A 42 10.97 -9.31 4.61
N ASP A 43 10.40 -8.58 3.64
CA ASP A 43 10.04 -7.17 3.78
C ASP A 43 8.60 -6.99 4.30
N GLU A 44 7.79 -8.05 4.35
CA GLU A 44 6.37 -7.99 4.70
C GLU A 44 6.11 -7.28 6.04
N GLY A 45 6.85 -7.68 7.07
CA GLY A 45 6.74 -7.11 8.41
C GLY A 45 7.15 -5.64 8.47
N THR A 46 8.21 -5.27 7.74
CA THR A 46 8.71 -3.89 7.70
C THR A 46 7.73 -2.96 6.99
N ILE A 47 7.16 -3.40 5.86
CA ILE A 47 6.14 -2.64 5.14
C ILE A 47 4.92 -2.40 6.02
N LYS A 48 4.38 -3.46 6.65
CA LYS A 48 3.23 -3.34 7.55
C LYS A 48 3.50 -2.34 8.67
N SER A 49 4.67 -2.43 9.31
CA SER A 49 5.06 -1.52 10.39
C SER A 49 5.18 -0.06 9.92
N ALA A 50 5.71 0.17 8.72
CA ALA A 50 5.88 1.51 8.14
C ALA A 50 4.55 2.18 7.75
N THR A 51 3.51 1.40 7.44
CA THR A 51 2.23 1.93 6.95
C THR A 51 1.09 1.88 7.97
N GLN A 52 1.14 0.98 8.96
CA GLN A 52 -0.01 0.70 9.83
C GLN A 52 -0.55 1.95 10.54
N GLU A 53 0.29 2.67 11.29
CA GLU A 53 -0.13 3.88 11.99
C GLU A 53 -0.65 4.95 11.02
N ARG A 54 0.04 5.11 9.87
CA ARG A 54 -0.36 6.10 8.88
C ARG A 54 -1.75 5.80 8.31
N THR A 55 -2.04 4.56 7.96
CA THR A 55 -3.37 4.16 7.47
C THR A 55 -4.47 4.38 8.49
N LEU A 56 -4.19 4.19 9.79
CA LEU A 56 -5.15 4.48 10.86
C LEU A 56 -5.41 5.97 11.02
N ASN A 57 -4.37 6.80 11.00
CA ASN A 57 -4.52 8.25 11.14
C ASN A 57 -5.28 8.84 9.96
N LEU A 58 -5.05 8.34 8.73
CA LEU A 58 -5.82 8.75 7.55
C LEU A 58 -7.32 8.47 7.71
N LEU A 59 -7.66 7.30 8.23
CA LEU A 59 -9.06 6.94 8.45
C LEU A 59 -9.70 7.78 9.56
N VAL A 60 -9.01 7.97 10.69
CA VAL A 60 -9.57 8.61 11.89
C VAL A 60 -9.63 10.14 11.76
N GLU A 61 -8.57 10.75 11.22
CA GLU A 61 -8.42 12.21 11.20
C GLU A 61 -8.95 12.83 9.92
N GLU A 62 -8.78 12.14 8.79
CA GLU A 62 -9.08 12.68 7.45
C GLU A 62 -10.30 12.00 6.79
N GLY A 63 -10.80 10.89 7.35
CA GLY A 63 -11.89 10.11 6.76
C GLY A 63 -11.49 9.35 5.49
N ILE A 64 -10.19 9.22 5.20
CA ILE A 64 -9.67 8.59 3.99
C ILE A 64 -9.32 7.13 4.29
N ASP A 65 -9.96 6.19 3.61
CA ASP A 65 -9.73 4.74 3.77
C ASP A 65 -8.75 4.21 2.72
N VAL A 66 -7.46 4.23 3.04
CA VAL A 66 -6.43 3.53 2.24
C VAL A 66 -5.98 2.27 2.94
N GLN A 67 -6.26 1.12 2.31
CA GLN A 67 -5.82 -0.19 2.79
C GLN A 67 -4.50 -0.59 2.14
N VAL A 68 -3.52 -1.00 2.93
CA VAL A 68 -2.26 -1.59 2.43
C VAL A 68 -2.29 -3.10 2.64
N LEU A 69 -2.22 -3.84 1.53
CA LEU A 69 -2.22 -5.30 1.48
C LEU A 69 -0.85 -5.75 0.97
N VAL A 70 -0.12 -6.49 1.79
CA VAL A 70 1.22 -6.97 1.45
C VAL A 70 1.15 -8.45 1.08
N TYR A 71 1.76 -8.80 -0.04
CA TYR A 71 1.82 -10.15 -0.57
C TYR A 71 3.27 -10.51 -0.91
N ASP A 72 3.62 -11.78 -0.80
CA ASP A 72 4.89 -12.29 -1.30
C ASP A 72 4.90 -12.25 -2.85
N ILE A 73 5.86 -11.51 -3.39
CA ILE A 73 6.04 -11.33 -4.83
C ILE A 73 6.28 -12.66 -5.55
N ALA A 74 6.95 -13.63 -4.91
CA ALA A 74 7.31 -14.90 -5.53
C ALA A 74 6.10 -15.80 -5.79
N THR A 75 5.01 -15.61 -5.04
CA THR A 75 3.85 -16.52 -5.04
C THR A 75 2.56 -15.84 -5.46
N SER A 76 2.48 -14.51 -5.38
CA SER A 76 1.22 -13.78 -5.47
C SER A 76 1.17 -12.71 -6.56
N LEU A 77 2.29 -12.39 -7.21
CA LEU A 77 2.30 -11.40 -8.30
C LEU A 77 1.51 -11.96 -9.50
N PRO A 78 0.41 -11.31 -9.93
CA PRO A 78 -0.35 -11.77 -11.08
C PRO A 78 0.50 -11.66 -12.35
N SER A 79 0.49 -12.68 -13.20
CA SER A 79 1.03 -12.57 -14.56
C SER A 79 0.25 -11.50 -15.33
N ASP A 80 0.94 -10.64 -16.08
CA ASP A 80 0.32 -9.55 -16.88
C ASP A 80 -0.51 -10.04 -18.09
N SER A 81 -0.81 -11.34 -18.14
CA SER A 81 -1.76 -11.95 -19.08
C SER A 81 -3.19 -11.79 -18.54
N ALA A 82 -3.75 -10.58 -18.63
CA ALA A 82 -5.17 -10.31 -18.43
C ALA A 82 -5.74 -9.54 -19.63
#